data_AF-A0A6I9NAT3-F1
#
_entry.id   AF-A0A6I9NAT3-F1
#
_cell.length_a   1.000
_cell.length_b   1.000
_cell.length_c   1.000
_cell.angle_alpha   90.00
_cell.angle_beta   90.00
_cell.angle_gamma   90.00
#
_symmetry.space_group_name_H-M   'P 1'
#
loop_
_entity.id
_entity.type
_entity.pdbx_description
1 polymer ?
#
loop_
_entity_poly.entity_id
_entity_poly.type
_entity_poly.pdbx_seq_one_letter_code
_entity_poly.pdbx_strand_id
1 'polypeptide(L)'
;MISVYLFCKAEVDFAFRVWQSFPERIVGYPARSHYWDGSRSRWGYTSKWTNDYSMVLTGAAFYHRYYHYLFTHYVPTSLLAMVDRMANCEDILMNFLVSAVTKQPPIKVTQKKQYKENMMSQ
;
A
#
# COMPACT_ATOMS: atom_id res chain seq x y z
N MET A 1 0.16 -0.14 11.60
CA MET A 1 0.12 1.11 12.39
C MET A 1 -0.06 2.24 11.38
N ILE A 2 -1.23 2.89 11.34
CA ILE A 2 -1.43 4.06 10.46
C ILE A 2 -0.75 5.23 11.15
N SER A 3 0.14 5.95 10.44
CA SER A 3 0.68 7.20 10.98
C SER A 3 -0.43 8.25 10.99
N VAL A 4 -1.10 8.41 12.15
CA VAL A 4 -2.34 9.20 12.31
C VAL A 4 -2.13 10.70 12.11
N TYR A 5 -0.87 11.19 12.15
CA TYR A 5 -0.55 12.61 12.01
C TYR A 5 -0.70 13.18 10.58
N LEU A 6 -0.97 12.35 9.58
CA LEU A 6 -1.07 12.75 8.16
C LEU A 6 -2.49 12.70 7.59
N PHE A 7 -3.46 12.09 8.28
CA PHE A 7 -4.82 11.88 7.76
C PHE A 7 -5.87 12.44 8.70
N CYS A 8 -6.89 13.10 8.15
CA CYS A 8 -8.04 13.52 8.94
C CYS A 8 -8.93 12.31 9.29
N LYS A 9 -9.77 12.45 10.33
CA LYS A 9 -10.71 11.39 10.74
C LYS A 9 -11.55 10.88 9.55
N ALA A 10 -12.02 11.78 8.69
CA ALA A 10 -12.84 11.44 7.54
C ALA A 10 -12.11 10.54 6.52
N GLU A 11 -10.80 10.74 6.33
CA GLU A 11 -9.96 9.90 5.47
C GLU A 11 -9.76 8.51 6.07
N VAL A 12 -9.49 8.44 7.38
CA VAL A 12 -9.34 7.15 8.07
C VAL A 12 -10.65 6.37 8.03
N ASP A 13 -11.78 7.01 8.33
CA ASP A 13 -13.12 6.40 8.29
C ASP A 13 -13.46 5.92 6.87
N PHE A 14 -13.16 6.72 5.85
CA PHE A 14 -13.43 6.36 4.46
C PHE A 14 -12.62 5.14 4.03
N ALA A 15 -11.31 5.15 4.24
CA ALA A 15 -10.44 4.02 3.89
C ALA A 15 -10.83 2.75 4.66
N PHE A 16 -11.23 2.88 5.93
CA PHE A 16 -11.74 1.75 6.71
C PHE A 16 -13.03 1.19 6.12
N ARG A 17 -14.00 2.03 5.75
CA ARG A 17 -15.24 1.58 5.09
C ARG A 17 -14.97 0.87 3.76
N VAL A 18 -14.02 1.38 2.97
CA VAL A 18 -13.60 0.70 1.73
C VAL A 18 -12.99 -0.66 2.04
N TRP A 19 -12.13 -0.74 3.06
CA TRP A 19 -11.55 -2.02 3.51
C TRP A 19 -12.60 -3.02 4.00
N GLN A 20 -13.66 -2.57 4.69
CA GLN A 20 -14.75 -3.44 5.12
C GLN A 20 -15.47 -4.12 3.94
N SER A 21 -15.50 -3.48 2.76
CA SER A 21 -16.06 -4.07 1.54
C SER A 21 -15.09 -5.02 0.82
N PHE A 22 -13.80 -4.95 1.12
CA PHE A 22 -12.72 -5.74 0.49
C PHE A 22 -11.69 -6.21 1.53
N PRO A 23 -12.11 -6.97 2.56
CA PRO A 23 -11.27 -7.26 3.73
C PRO A 23 -10.01 -8.07 3.41
N GLU A 24 -10.03 -8.82 2.31
CA GLU A 24 -8.91 -9.62 1.79
C GLU A 24 -7.83 -8.78 1.10
N ARG A 25 -8.07 -7.51 0.78
CA ARG A 25 -7.14 -6.67 0.01
C ARG A 25 -6.45 -5.63 0.91
N ILE A 26 -5.26 -5.19 0.48
CA ILE A 26 -4.61 -4.02 1.08
C ILE A 26 -5.31 -2.77 0.53
N VAL A 27 -5.85 -1.93 1.41
CA VAL A 27 -6.54 -0.68 1.06
C VAL A 27 -5.81 0.50 1.68
N GLY A 28 -5.33 1.45 0.88
CA GLY A 28 -4.54 2.57 1.42
C GLY A 28 -4.20 3.66 0.41
N TYR A 29 -3.41 4.65 0.85
CA TYR A 29 -3.21 5.89 0.09
C TYR A 29 -1.95 5.90 -0.80
N PRO A 30 -0.74 5.67 -0.26
CA PRO A 30 0.47 5.83 -1.07
C PRO A 30 0.63 4.60 -1.97
N ALA A 31 0.45 4.80 -3.27
CA ALA A 31 0.62 3.76 -4.27
C ALA A 31 2.04 3.78 -4.86
N ARG A 32 2.54 2.61 -5.25
CA ARG A 32 3.81 2.39 -5.94
C ARG A 32 3.63 1.37 -7.04
N SER A 33 4.59 1.31 -7.94
CA SER A 33 4.58 0.33 -9.02
C SER A 33 5.93 -0.36 -9.20
N HIS A 34 5.87 -1.55 -9.76
CA HIS A 34 7.03 -2.25 -10.30
C HIS A 34 6.91 -2.27 -11.83
N TYR A 35 8.04 -2.34 -12.51
CA TYR A 35 8.09 -2.44 -13.96
C TYR A 35 9.29 -3.28 -14.39
N TRP A 36 9.20 -3.91 -15.56
CA TRP A 36 10.34 -4.60 -16.14
C TRP A 36 11.22 -3.60 -16.88
N ASP A 37 12.49 -3.49 -16.48
CA ASP A 37 13.49 -2.73 -17.24
C ASP A 37 14.21 -3.68 -18.20
N GLY A 38 13.78 -3.66 -19.47
CA GLY A 38 14.36 -4.49 -20.52
C GLY A 38 15.84 -4.19 -20.79
N SER A 39 16.30 -2.96 -20.54
CA SER A 39 17.70 -2.59 -20.77
C SER A 39 18.64 -3.23 -19.74
N ARG A 40 18.16 -3.41 -18.51
CA ARG A 40 18.92 -3.97 -17.38
C ARG A 40 18.54 -5.41 -17.06
N SER A 41 17.60 -5.98 -17.81
CA SER A 41 16.99 -7.30 -17.58
C SER A 41 16.65 -7.55 -16.12
N ARG A 42 15.99 -6.57 -15.48
CA ARG A 42 15.62 -6.64 -14.06
C ARG A 42 14.32 -5.92 -13.77
N TRP A 43 13.66 -6.31 -12.68
CA TRP A 43 12.54 -5.57 -12.12
C TRP A 43 13.01 -4.27 -11.47
N GLY A 44 12.33 -3.18 -11.80
CA GLY A 44 12.52 -1.85 -11.22
C GLY A 44 11.33 -1.46 -10.33
N TYR A 45 11.61 -0.59 -9.37
CA TYR A 45 10.62 0.05 -8.50
C TYR A 45 10.45 1.51 -8.91
N THR A 46 9.21 2.03 -8.86
CA THR A 46 8.93 3.44 -9.14
C THR A 46 7.92 4.05 -8.16
N SER A 47 8.19 5.29 -7.77
CA SER A 47 7.28 6.16 -7.01
C SER A 47 6.58 7.20 -7.88
N LYS A 48 6.78 7.15 -9.20
CA LYS A 48 6.12 8.08 -10.13
C LYS A 48 4.60 7.97 -10.01
N TRP A 49 3.93 9.11 -10.05
CA TRP A 49 2.48 9.18 -10.08
C TRP A 49 1.98 8.81 -11.46
N THR A 50 1.61 7.55 -11.62
CA THR A 50 0.99 6.98 -12.82
C THR A 50 -0.43 6.51 -12.50
N ASN A 51 -1.21 6.26 -13.55
CA ASN A 51 -2.53 5.64 -13.41
C ASN A 51 -2.43 4.16 -13.04
N ASP A 52 -1.31 3.53 -13.40
CA ASP A 52 -1.01 2.14 -13.05
C ASP A 52 -0.25 2.05 -11.73
N TYR A 53 -0.63 1.07 -10.90
CA TYR A 53 0.04 0.74 -9.65
C TYR A 53 -0.10 -0.75 -9.37
N SER A 54 0.83 -1.27 -8.58
CA SER A 54 0.84 -2.68 -8.19
C SER A 54 1.00 -2.88 -6.68
N MET A 55 1.25 -1.80 -5.93
CA MET A 55 1.54 -1.84 -4.51
C MET A 55 0.87 -0.67 -3.80
N VAL A 56 0.43 -0.90 -2.57
CA VAL A 56 0.03 0.14 -1.61
C VAL A 56 0.90 0.01 -0.38
N LEU A 57 1.53 1.12 0.06
CA LEU A 57 2.44 1.13 1.20
C LEU A 57 1.69 0.96 2.52
N THR A 58 2.16 0.07 3.39
CA THR A 58 1.44 -0.35 4.60
C THR A 58 1.50 0.66 5.75
N GLY A 59 2.39 1.66 5.66
CA GLY A 59 2.44 2.78 6.60
C GLY A 59 1.16 3.65 6.62
N ALA A 60 0.34 3.57 5.57
CA ALA A 60 -0.94 4.26 5.47
C ALA A 60 -1.98 3.39 4.74
N ALA A 61 -2.18 2.16 5.23
CA ALA A 61 -3.14 1.21 4.71
C ALA A 61 -3.83 0.38 5.80
N PHE A 62 -4.99 -0.17 5.44
CA PHE A 62 -5.70 -1.22 6.13
C PHE A 62 -5.46 -2.55 5.41
N TYR A 63 -5.22 -3.60 6.19
CA TYR A 63 -5.15 -4.98 5.72
C TYR A 63 -5.52 -5.91 6.88
N HIS A 64 -5.97 -7.12 6.55
CA HIS A 64 -6.42 -8.07 7.57
C HIS A 64 -5.24 -8.57 8.44
N ARG A 65 -5.45 -8.66 9.77
CA ARG A 65 -4.43 -9.13 10.74
C ARG A 65 -3.84 -10.50 10.37
N TYR A 66 -4.61 -11.34 9.69
CA TYR A 66 -4.16 -12.64 9.17
C TYR A 66 -2.89 -12.53 8.32
N TYR A 67 -2.76 -11.49 7.48
CA TYR A 67 -1.57 -11.32 6.66
C TYR A 67 -0.34 -10.95 7.47
N HIS A 68 -0.51 -10.25 8.60
CA HIS A 68 0.58 -10.03 9.55
C HIS A 68 1.03 -11.35 10.19
N TYR A 69 0.09 -12.21 10.56
CA TYR A 69 0.41 -13.55 11.07
C TYR A 69 1.17 -14.40 10.02
N LEU A 70 0.72 -14.39 8.77
CA LEU A 70 1.44 -15.07 7.68
C LEU A 70 2.84 -14.47 7.46
N PHE A 71 2.98 -13.14 7.53
CA PHE A 71 4.27 -12.47 7.39
C PHE A 71 5.26 -12.96 8.43
N THR A 72 4.83 -13.05 9.69
CA THR A 72 5.71 -13.45 10.80
C THR A 72 6.00 -14.96 10.84
N HIS A 73 5.05 -15.81 10.43
CA HIS A 73 5.15 -17.26 10.66
C HIS A 73 5.32 -18.12 9.41
N TYR A 74 4.97 -17.62 8.22
CA TYR A 74 4.97 -18.42 6.98
C TYR A 74 5.96 -17.92 5.94
N VAL A 75 6.39 -16.66 6.02
CA VAL A 75 7.45 -16.16 5.13
C VAL A 75 8.78 -16.81 5.52
N PRO A 76 9.57 -17.29 4.53
CA PRO A 76 10.91 -17.82 4.78
C PRO A 76 11.79 -16.86 5.60
N THR A 77 12.44 -17.38 6.64
CA THR A 77 13.31 -16.59 7.53
C THR A 77 14.42 -15.86 6.76
N SER A 78 14.89 -16.40 5.64
CA SER A 78 15.88 -15.74 4.78
C SER A 78 15.38 -14.42 4.17
N LEU A 79 14.09 -14.34 3.82
CA LEU A 79 13.46 -13.12 3.31
C LEU A 79 13.22 -12.12 4.43
N LEU A 80 12.77 -12.58 5.60
CA LEU A 80 12.62 -11.72 6.78
C LEU A 80 13.96 -11.10 7.19
N ALA A 81 15.01 -11.92 7.27
CA ALA A 81 16.35 -11.43 7.57
C ALA A 81 16.90 -10.46 6.50
N MET A 82 16.49 -10.60 5.24
CA MET A 82 16.86 -9.65 4.18
C MET A 82 16.17 -8.29 4.40
N VAL A 83 14.87 -8.29 4.68
CA VAL A 83 14.11 -7.07 5.01
C VAL A 83 14.70 -6.38 6.24
N ASP A 84 15.02 -7.15 7.30
CA ASP A 84 15.62 -6.62 8.52
C ASP A 84 16.99 -5.99 8.27
N ARG A 85 17.85 -6.66 7.48
CA ARG A 85 19.18 -6.10 7.12
C ARG A 85 19.07 -4.83 6.27
N MET A 86 18.08 -4.74 5.40
CA MET A 86 17.86 -3.57 4.55
C MET A 86 17.16 -2.43 5.29
N ALA A 87 16.55 -2.72 6.46
CA ALA A 87 15.66 -1.81 7.18
C ALA A 87 14.61 -1.16 6.25
N ASN A 88 14.09 -1.94 5.29
CA ASN A 88 13.20 -1.50 4.22
C ASN A 88 12.56 -2.73 3.54
N CYS A 89 11.61 -2.49 2.64
CA CYS A 89 10.95 -3.46 1.77
C CYS A 89 9.93 -4.38 2.46
N GLU A 90 9.59 -4.13 3.72
CA GLU A 90 8.49 -4.78 4.44
C GLU A 90 7.15 -4.60 3.71
N ASP A 91 6.91 -3.39 3.17
CA ASP A 91 5.73 -3.07 2.37
C ASP A 91 5.67 -3.90 1.08
N ILE A 92 6.81 -4.02 0.40
CA ILE A 92 6.92 -4.75 -0.86
C ILE A 92 6.60 -6.23 -0.60
N LEU A 93 7.26 -6.82 0.39
CA LEU A 93 7.05 -8.20 0.79
C LEU A 93 5.61 -8.46 1.24
N MET A 94 4.99 -7.53 1.98
CA MET A 94 3.58 -7.64 2.35
C MET A 94 2.66 -7.63 1.11
N ASN A 95 2.90 -6.76 0.13
CA ASN A 95 2.12 -6.75 -1.11
C ASN A 95 2.30 -8.05 -1.91
N PHE A 96 3.51 -8.63 -1.96
CA PHE A 96 3.74 -9.95 -2.56
C PHE A 96 2.96 -11.04 -1.83
N LEU A 97 3.05 -11.07 -0.50
CA LEU A 97 2.37 -12.07 0.34
C LEU A 97 0.85 -12.03 0.14
N VAL A 98 0.24 -10.85 0.27
CA VAL A 98 -1.21 -10.70 0.11
C VAL A 98 -1.64 -11.08 -1.30
N SER A 99 -0.95 -10.58 -2.33
CA SER A 99 -1.28 -10.89 -3.73
C SER A 99 -1.09 -12.37 -4.05
N ALA A 100 -0.09 -13.04 -3.45
CA ALA A 100 0.14 -14.46 -3.63
C ALA A 100 -0.97 -15.32 -3.01
N VAL A 101 -1.50 -14.90 -1.86
CA VAL A 101 -2.58 -15.60 -1.14
C VAL A 101 -3.94 -15.36 -1.81
N THR A 102 -4.27 -14.11 -2.16
CA THR A 102 -5.61 -13.74 -2.64
C THR A 102 -5.76 -13.78 -4.15
N LYS A 103 -4.65 -13.72 -4.89
CA LYS A 103 -4.61 -13.52 -6.34
C LYS A 103 -5.29 -12.21 -6.79
N GLN A 104 -5.35 -11.22 -5.90
CA GLN A 104 -5.98 -9.92 -6.16
C GLN A 104 -5.01 -8.75 -5.96
N PRO A 105 -5.14 -7.66 -6.74
CA PRO A 105 -4.30 -6.47 -6.58
C PRO A 105 -4.70 -5.65 -5.34
N PRO A 106 -3.86 -4.73 -4.84
CA PRO A 106 -4.27 -3.81 -3.78
C PRO A 106 -5.30 -2.77 -4.28
N ILE A 107 -5.91 -2.01 -3.36
CA ILE A 107 -6.83 -0.89 -3.66
C ILE A 107 -6.21 0.41 -3.19
N LYS A 108 -5.99 1.33 -4.14
CA LYS A 108 -5.61 2.71 -3.84
C LYS A 108 -6.86 3.55 -3.55
N VAL A 109 -6.89 4.23 -2.42
CA VAL A 109 -7.85 5.31 -2.13
C VAL A 109 -7.23 6.67 -2.38
N THR A 110 -8.05 7.65 -2.77
CA THR A 110 -7.61 9.02 -3.02
C THR A 110 -7.99 9.93 -1.86
N GLN A 111 -7.10 10.84 -1.49
CA GLN A 111 -7.43 11.94 -0.56
C GLN A 111 -8.46 12.87 -1.19
N LYS A 112 -9.31 13.49 -0.36
CA LYS A 112 -10.19 14.56 -0.84
C LYS A 112 -9.32 15.71 -1.33
N LYS A 113 -9.42 16.08 -2.61
CA LYS A 113 -8.92 17.39 -3.07
C LYS A 113 -9.73 18.46 -2.34
N GLN A 114 -9.11 19.18 -1.40
CA GLN A 114 -9.64 20.47 -0.98
C GLN A 114 -9.51 21.40 -2.20
N TYR A 115 -10.60 21.56 -2.96
CA TYR A 115 -10.72 22.73 -3.80
C TYR A 115 -10.70 23.93 -2.86
N LYS A 116 -9.65 24.75 -2.93
CA LYS A 116 -9.75 26.11 -2.39
C LYS A 116 -10.91 26.75 -3.14
N GLU A 117 -12.05 26.90 -2.49
CA GLU A 117 -13.02 27.90 -2.88
C GLU A 117 -12.32 29.26 -2.77
N ASN A 118 -11.64 29.66 -3.85
CA ASN A 118 -11.49 31.08 -4.10
C ASN A 118 -12.91 31.54 -4.40
N MET A 119 -13.65 31.90 -3.34
CA MET A 119 -14.90 32.62 -3.45
C MET A 119 -14.62 33.80 -4.36
N MET A 120 -15.18 33.74 -5.57
CA MET A 120 -15.47 34.92 -6.36
C MET A 120 -16.49 35.72 -5.54
N SER A 121 -16.01 36.52 -4.60
CA SER A 121 -16.74 37.69 -4.14
C SER A 121 -16.66 38.72 -5.26
N GLN A 122 -17.62 38.66 -6.17
CA GLN A 122 -18.06 39.84 -6.93
C GLN A 122 -18.81 40.79 -5.99
#